data_AF-A0A7D9IN69-F1
#
_entry.id   AF-A0A7D9IN69-F1
#
_cell.length_a   1.000
_cell.length_b   1.000
_cell.length_c   1.000
_cell.angle_alpha   90.00
_cell.angle_beta   90.00
_cell.angle_gamma   90.00
#
_symmetry.space_group_name_H-M   'P 1'
#
loop_
_entity.id
_entity.type
_entity.pdbx_description
1 polymer ?
#
loop_
_entity_poly.entity_id
_entity_poly.type
_entity_poly.pdbx_seq_one_letter_code
_entity_poly.pdbx_strand_id
1 'polypeptide(L)'
;MASNDPQKRANFLRFSTLLVDKGTEALRMCFDAILPPANLRAVLNANKELLQASSLTRQMDLLFPPSGNRTDSKTFDIKLLSFLLRNICASLSPPALGWDTEPLATDCIVKKQIS
;
A
#
# COMPACT_ATOMS: atom_id res chain seq x y z
N MET A 1 23.15 -25.45 1.42
CA MET A 1 22.12 -26.19 2.20
C MET A 1 21.48 -25.23 3.17
N ALA A 2 20.18 -24.96 3.05
CA ALA A 2 19.48 -24.09 3.98
C ALA A 2 19.48 -24.71 5.38
N SER A 3 19.96 -23.96 6.38
CA SER A 3 19.88 -24.32 7.80
C SER A 3 18.42 -24.61 8.16
N ASN A 4 18.11 -25.88 8.42
CA ASN A 4 16.76 -26.36 8.73
C ASN A 4 16.43 -26.22 10.22
N ASP A 5 16.84 -25.11 10.83
CA ASP A 5 16.63 -24.81 12.25
C ASP A 5 15.16 -24.39 12.46
N PRO A 6 14.33 -25.21 13.14
CA PRO A 6 12.92 -24.93 13.34
C PRO A 6 12.68 -23.62 14.09
N GLN A 7 13.57 -23.25 15.02
CA GLN A 7 13.45 -22.02 15.78
C GLN A 7 13.71 -20.80 14.91
N LYS A 8 14.73 -20.86 14.04
CA LYS A 8 14.99 -19.77 13.07
C LYS A 8 13.82 -19.58 12.12
N ARG A 9 13.23 -20.67 11.63
CA ARG A 9 12.02 -20.62 10.78
C ARG A 9 10.83 -20.01 11.50
N ALA A 10 10.57 -20.42 12.74
CA ALA A 10 9.49 -19.86 13.56
C ALA A 10 9.69 -18.36 13.83
N ASN A 11 10.92 -17.94 14.16
CA ASN A 11 11.25 -16.53 14.38
C ASN A 11 11.08 -15.71 13.10
N PHE A 12 11.54 -16.22 11.95
CA PHE A 12 11.34 -15.58 10.66
C PHE A 12 9.85 -15.37 10.37
N LEU A 13 9.03 -16.42 10.50
CA LEU A 13 7.60 -16.32 10.25
C LEU A 13 6.93 -15.30 11.18
N ARG A 14 7.23 -15.34 12.49
CA ARG A 14 6.71 -14.36 13.46
C ARG A 14 7.10 -12.94 13.11
N PHE A 15 8.35 -12.74 12.71
CA PHE A 15 8.85 -11.43 12.30
C PHE A 15 8.20 -10.95 11.01
N SER A 16 8.09 -11.80 9.99
CA SER A 16 7.41 -11.47 8.73
C SER A 16 5.94 -11.11 8.96
N THR A 17 5.22 -11.86 9.79
CA THR A 17 3.84 -11.53 10.16
C THR A 17 3.77 -10.17 10.84
N LEU A 18 4.65 -9.90 11.82
CA LEU A 18 4.69 -8.60 12.49
C LEU A 18 4.94 -7.44 11.51
N LEU A 19 5.87 -7.62 10.57
CA LEU A 19 6.18 -6.62 9.55
C LEU A 19 5.00 -6.38 8.62
N VAL A 20 4.32 -7.44 8.17
CA VAL A 20 3.14 -7.31 7.31
C VAL A 20 2.03 -6.60 8.07
N ASP A 21 1.72 -7.02 9.31
CA ASP A 21 0.62 -6.45 10.08
C ASP A 21 0.87 -4.98 10.41
N LYS A 22 2.03 -4.67 11.02
CA LYS A 22 2.38 -3.30 11.43
C LYS A 22 2.74 -2.40 10.27
N GLY A 23 3.34 -2.95 9.21
CA GLY A 23 3.56 -2.24 7.96
C GLY A 23 2.25 -1.88 7.27
N THR A 24 1.27 -2.79 7.23
CA THR A 24 -0.06 -2.52 6.66
C THR A 24 -0.79 -1.44 7.46
N GLU A 25 -0.73 -1.51 8.80
CA GLU A 25 -1.31 -0.49 9.68
C GLU A 25 -0.71 0.90 9.41
N ALA A 26 0.63 1.00 9.36
CA ALA A 26 1.32 2.25 9.07
C ALA A 26 1.01 2.79 7.66
N LEU A 27 1.02 1.93 6.64
CA LEU A 27 0.65 2.31 5.27
C LEU A 27 -0.80 2.83 5.20
N ARG A 28 -1.72 2.21 5.94
CA ARG A 28 -3.11 2.66 6.01
C ARG A 28 -3.21 4.03 6.66
N MET A 29 -2.49 4.28 7.75
CA MET A 29 -2.45 5.60 8.37
C MET A 29 -1.95 6.68 7.40
N CYS A 30 -0.88 6.40 6.65
CA CYS A 30 -0.38 7.31 5.61
C CYS A 30 -1.41 7.51 4.49
N PHE A 31 -2.06 6.43 4.05
CA PHE A 31 -3.11 6.49 3.04
C PHE A 31 -4.29 7.36 3.48
N ASP A 32 -4.80 7.16 4.70
CA ASP A 32 -5.93 7.93 5.22
C ASP A 32 -5.56 9.40 5.48
N ALA A 33 -4.29 9.69 5.78
CA ALA A 33 -3.79 11.07 5.90
C ALA A 33 -3.72 11.79 4.55
N ILE A 34 -3.33 11.09 3.49
CA ILE A 34 -3.23 11.64 2.12
C ILE A 34 -4.60 11.71 1.45
N LEU A 35 -5.38 10.63 1.57
CA LEU A 35 -6.69 10.45 0.98
C LEU A 35 -7.71 10.15 2.08
N PRO A 36 -8.25 11.19 2.74
CA PRO A 36 -9.25 11.01 3.77
C PRO A 36 -10.44 10.17 3.29
N PRO A 37 -11.06 9.34 4.16
CA PRO A 37 -12.18 8.47 3.79
C PRO A 37 -13.36 9.22 3.15
N ALA A 38 -13.52 10.52 3.42
CA ALA A 38 -14.50 11.41 2.78
C ALA A 38 -14.32 11.51 1.26
N ASN A 39 -13.06 11.55 0.81
CA ASN A 39 -12.72 11.81 -0.58
C ASN A 39 -12.46 10.51 -1.36
N LEU A 40 -12.26 9.38 -0.65
CA LEU A 40 -11.92 8.09 -1.23
C LEU A 40 -12.85 7.70 -2.39
N ARG A 41 -14.17 7.79 -2.21
CA ARG A 41 -15.13 7.41 -3.25
C ARG A 41 -14.99 8.26 -4.52
N ALA A 42 -14.86 9.57 -4.36
CA ALA A 42 -14.73 10.49 -5.49
C ALA A 42 -13.45 10.21 -6.28
N VAL A 43 -12.34 9.98 -5.57
CA VAL A 43 -11.04 9.68 -6.17
C VAL A 43 -11.05 8.31 -6.87
N LEU A 44 -11.67 7.28 -6.28
CA LEU A 44 -11.83 5.98 -6.94
C LEU A 44 -12.66 6.09 -8.21
N ASN A 45 -13.77 6.84 -8.19
CA ASN A 45 -14.60 7.05 -9.38
C ASN A 45 -13.85 7.81 -10.49
N ALA A 46 -13.07 8.83 -10.13
CA ALA A 46 -12.26 9.59 -11.08
C ALA A 46 -11.17 8.75 -11.77
N ASN A 47 -10.70 7.68 -11.10
CA ASN A 47 -9.64 6.79 -11.59
C ASN A 47 -10.16 5.40 -11.99
N LYS A 48 -11.48 5.26 -12.22
CA LYS A 48 -12.11 3.96 -12.44
C LYS A 48 -11.56 3.22 -13.66
N GLU A 49 -11.30 3.91 -14.76
CA GLU A 49 -10.76 3.29 -15.97
C GLU A 49 -9.34 2.75 -15.75
N LEU A 50 -8.47 3.52 -15.09
CA LEU A 50 -7.12 3.08 -14.69
C LEU A 50 -7.20 1.85 -13.79
N LEU A 51 -8.10 1.88 -12.81
CA LEU A 51 -8.32 0.77 -11.88
C LEU A 51 -8.81 -0.50 -12.60
N GLN A 52 -9.70 -0.37 -13.58
CA GLN A 52 -10.20 -1.50 -14.36
C GLN A 52 -9.15 -2.09 -15.30
N ALA A 53 -8.24 -1.26 -15.82
CA ALA A 53 -7.12 -1.70 -16.64
C ALA A 53 -5.96 -2.31 -15.81
N SER A 54 -6.01 -2.20 -14.49
CA SER A 54 -4.96 -2.69 -13.59
C SER A 54 -5.10 -4.18 -13.27
N SER A 55 -4.06 -4.76 -12.65
CA SER A 55 -4.07 -6.15 -12.16
C SER A 55 -4.94 -6.39 -10.92
N LEU A 56 -5.76 -5.41 -10.51
CA LEU A 56 -6.62 -5.44 -9.32
C LEU A 56 -8.00 -6.08 -9.57
N THR A 57 -8.19 -6.87 -10.62
CA THR A 57 -9.51 -7.43 -11.01
C THR A 57 -10.24 -8.09 -9.84
N ARG A 58 -9.54 -8.88 -9.01
CA ARG A 58 -10.12 -9.55 -7.83
C ARG A 58 -10.45 -8.61 -6.66
N GLN A 59 -9.86 -7.43 -6.63
CA GLN A 59 -10.04 -6.44 -5.56
C GLN A 59 -11.05 -5.34 -5.98
N MET A 60 -11.63 -5.45 -7.19
CA MET A 60 -12.60 -4.46 -7.67
C MET A 60 -13.86 -4.40 -6.82
N ASP A 61 -14.31 -5.53 -6.27
CA ASP A 61 -15.47 -5.56 -5.37
C ASP A 61 -15.21 -4.86 -4.03
N LEU A 62 -13.95 -4.74 -3.60
CA LEU A 62 -13.58 -3.95 -2.42
C LEU A 62 -13.63 -2.45 -2.72
N LEU A 63 -13.21 -2.06 -3.92
CA LEU A 63 -13.17 -0.66 -4.35
C LEU A 63 -14.56 -0.15 -4.78
N PHE A 64 -15.38 -1.01 -5.39
CA PHE A 64 -16.73 -0.72 -5.86
C PHE A 64 -17.70 -1.82 -5.42
N PRO A 65 -18.12 -1.84 -4.13
CA PRO A 65 -19.01 -2.86 -3.62
C PRO A 65 -20.36 -2.84 -4.36
N PRO A 66 -20.86 -4.00 -4.84
CA PRO A 66 -22.17 -4.09 -5.51
C PRO A 66 -23.34 -3.63 -4.64
N SER A 67 -23.19 -3.73 -3.31
CA SER A 67 -24.18 -3.27 -2.32
C SER A 67 -24.30 -1.76 -2.22
N GLY A 68 -23.41 -0.98 -2.87
CA GLY A 68 -23.36 0.47 -2.73
C GLY A 68 -22.78 0.95 -1.40
N ASN A 69 -22.37 0.04 -0.51
CA ASN A 69 -21.77 0.36 0.77
C ASN A 69 -20.52 1.23 0.59
N ARG A 70 -20.30 2.16 1.51
CA ARG A 70 -19.11 3.02 1.52
C ARG A 70 -17.85 2.15 1.62
N THR A 71 -16.91 2.37 0.71
CA THR A 71 -15.60 1.76 0.74
C THR A 71 -14.78 2.38 1.88
N ASP A 72 -14.14 1.53 2.67
CA ASP A 72 -13.29 1.90 3.80
C ASP A 72 -11.90 1.26 3.58
N SER A 73 -10.84 2.04 3.81
CA SER A 73 -9.46 1.58 3.66
C SER A 73 -9.10 0.44 4.63
N LYS A 74 -9.86 0.25 5.71
CA LYS A 74 -9.67 -0.83 6.69
C LYS A 74 -9.72 -2.23 6.11
N THR A 75 -10.43 -2.43 4.99
CA THR A 75 -10.56 -3.74 4.34
C THR A 75 -9.44 -4.01 3.33
N PHE A 76 -8.57 -3.03 3.06
CA PHE A 76 -7.55 -3.14 2.03
C PHE A 76 -6.31 -3.85 2.57
N ASP A 77 -5.77 -4.80 1.81
CA ASP A 77 -4.48 -5.41 2.13
C ASP A 77 -3.30 -4.48 1.75
N ILE A 78 -2.09 -4.87 2.15
CA ILE A 78 -0.86 -4.10 1.86
C ILE A 78 -0.66 -3.87 0.36
N LYS A 79 -1.03 -4.82 -0.48
CA LYS A 79 -0.86 -4.74 -1.93
C LYS A 79 -1.76 -3.66 -2.51
N LEU A 80 -3.04 -3.66 -2.13
CA LEU A 80 -4.01 -2.67 -2.58
C LEU A 80 -3.65 -1.28 -2.08
N LEU A 81 -3.33 -1.14 -0.80
CA LEU A 81 -2.88 0.14 -0.22
C LEU A 81 -1.67 0.70 -0.98
N SER A 82 -0.66 -0.14 -1.20
CA SER A 82 0.56 0.26 -1.93
C SER A 82 0.26 0.66 -3.37
N PHE A 83 -0.61 -0.07 -4.07
CA PHE A 83 -0.99 0.27 -5.44
C PHE A 83 -1.72 1.61 -5.51
N LEU A 84 -2.71 1.84 -4.63
CA LEU A 84 -3.49 3.08 -4.62
C LEU A 84 -2.61 4.29 -4.28
N LEU A 85 -1.68 4.15 -3.33
CA LEU A 85 -0.70 5.19 -3.00
C LEU A 85 0.16 5.56 -4.21
N ARG A 86 0.69 4.56 -4.92
CA ARG A 86 1.63 4.80 -6.04
C ARG A 86 0.96 5.33 -7.30
N ASN A 87 -0.30 4.98 -7.54
CA ASN A 87 -0.96 5.20 -8.84
C ASN A 87 -2.11 6.21 -8.79
N ILE A 88 -2.70 6.47 -7.62
CA ILE A 88 -3.91 7.30 -7.51
C ILE A 88 -3.69 8.51 -6.60
N CYS A 89 -2.86 8.38 -5.57
CA CYS A 89 -2.56 9.50 -4.68
C CYS A 89 -1.64 10.50 -5.39
N ALA A 90 -2.21 11.53 -6.00
CA ALA A 90 -1.49 12.52 -6.79
C ALA A 90 -0.41 13.32 -6.02
N SER A 91 -0.48 13.34 -4.69
CA SER A 91 0.52 14.00 -3.83
C SER A 91 1.83 13.22 -3.72
N LEU A 92 1.88 11.97 -4.17
CA LEU A 92 3.10 11.15 -4.15
C LEU A 92 3.75 11.18 -5.53
N SER A 93 4.94 11.76 -5.59
CA SER A 93 5.80 11.65 -6.78
C SER A 93 6.58 10.34 -6.74
N PRO A 94 6.74 9.66 -7.88
CA PRO A 94 7.60 8.49 -7.96
C PRO A 94 9.05 8.88 -7.59
N PRO A 95 9.81 7.95 -6.97
CA PRO A 95 11.25 8.12 -6.82
C PRO A 95 11.94 8.34 -8.17
N ALA A 96 13.13 8.94 -8.16
CA ALA A 96 13.87 9.28 -9.39
C ALA A 96 14.10 8.08 -10.33
N LEU A 97 14.28 6.88 -9.77
CA LEU A 97 14.46 5.63 -10.52
C LEU A 97 13.16 4.82 -10.69
N GLY A 98 12.03 5.32 -10.19
CA GLY A 98 10.75 4.60 -10.14
C GLY A 98 10.56 3.80 -8.85
N TRP A 99 9.34 3.26 -8.68
CA TRP A 99 8.91 2.57 -7.46
C TRP A 99 9.49 1.16 -7.28
N ASP A 100 9.86 0.51 -8.38
CA ASP A 100 10.26 -0.90 -8.42
C ASP A 100 11.75 -1.07 -8.74
N THR A 101 12.49 0.03 -8.72
CA THR A 101 13.95 0.05 -8.88
C THR A 101 14.60 0.21 -7.51
N GLU A 102 15.75 -0.45 -7.33
CA GLU A 102 16.53 -0.30 -6.10
C GLU A 102 16.88 1.19 -5.88
N PRO A 103 16.70 1.72 -4.66
CA PRO A 103 17.08 3.08 -4.34
C PRO A 103 18.58 3.29 -4.53
N LEU A 104 19.00 4.53 -4.76
CA LEU A 104 20.42 4.83 -4.89
C LEU A 104 21.13 4.52 -3.57
N ALA A 105 22.40 4.11 -3.62
CA ALA A 105 23.18 3.90 -2.41
C ALA A 105 23.27 5.16 -1.52
N THR A 106 22.99 6.34 -2.07
CA THR A 106 22.95 7.61 -1.36
C THR A 106 21.59 7.89 -0.67
N ASP A 107 20.54 7.12 -0.96
CA ASP A 107 19.20 7.26 -0.36
C ASP A 107 19.12 6.74 1.09
N CYS A 108 20.26 6.38 1.70
CA CYS A 108 20.36 5.99 3.11
C CYS A 108 19.96 7.10 4.11
N ILE A 109 19.64 8.31 3.64
CA ILE A 109 19.42 9.48 4.48
C ILE A 109 17.93 9.82 4.50
N VAL A 110 17.24 9.44 5.59
CA VAL A 110 15.90 9.97 5.87
C VAL A 110 16.03 11.47 6.12
N LYS A 111 15.81 12.29 5.09
CA LYS A 111 15.73 13.74 5.30
C LYS A 111 14.43 14.05 6.03
N LYS A 112 14.55 14.26 7.33
CA LYS A 112 13.48 14.81 8.17
C LYS A 112 13.27 16.27 7.78
N GLN A 113 12.38 16.55 6.82
CA GLN A 113 11.82 17.90 6.69
C GLN A 113 10.77 18.08 7.78
N ILE A 114 11.20 18.58 8.93
CA ILE A 114 10.33 19.29 9.86
C ILE A 114 10.35 20.75 9.38
N SER A 115 9.19 21.27 9.00
CA SER A 115 8.98 22.71 8.85
C SER A 115 8.52 23.31 10.17
#